data_AF-A0A0F9G8B3-F1
#
_entry.id   AF-A0A0F9G8B3-F1
#
_cell.length_a   1.000
_cell.length_b   1.000
_cell.length_c   1.000
_cell.angle_alpha   90.00
_cell.angle_beta   90.00
_cell.angle_gamma   90.00
#
_symmetry.space_group_name_H-M   'P 1'
#
loop_
_entity.id
_entity.type
_entity.pdbx_description
1 polymer ?
#
loop_
_entity_poly.entity_id
_entity_poly.type
_entity_poly.pdbx_seq_one_letter_code
_entity_poly.pdbx_strand_id
1 'polypeptide(L)'
;TNTDLAELLAELKGYGGDHQWKGDWYPVTLIRDSYFKEYAQELADDIGAIDSDLTWPNNCIDWDQATRELQMDYSTVEFDGITYWYR
;
A
#
# COMPACT_ATOMS: atom_id res chain seq x y z
N THR A 1 -2.78 -20.98 -18.81
CA THR A 1 -1.78 -20.34 -17.94
C THR A 1 -2.18 -18.89 -17.77
N ASN A 2 -2.19 -18.39 -16.55
CA ASN A 2 -2.71 -17.06 -16.20
C ASN A 2 -1.66 -16.01 -16.58
N THR A 3 -1.62 -15.62 -17.86
CA THR A 3 -0.60 -14.74 -18.45
C THR A 3 -0.52 -13.40 -17.73
N ASP A 4 -1.68 -12.85 -17.36
CA ASP A 4 -1.80 -11.52 -16.76
C ASP A 4 -1.09 -11.45 -15.39
N LEU A 5 -1.18 -12.50 -14.57
CA LEU A 5 -0.48 -12.55 -13.30
C LEU A 5 1.05 -12.65 -13.48
N ALA A 6 1.51 -13.36 -14.51
CA ALA A 6 2.93 -13.46 -14.80
C ALA A 6 3.50 -12.11 -15.28
N GLU A 7 2.71 -11.33 -16.02
CA GLU A 7 3.07 -9.97 -16.44
C GLU A 7 3.15 -9.02 -15.25
N LEU A 8 2.16 -9.05 -14.34
CA LEU A 8 2.19 -8.28 -13.09
C LEU A 8 3.44 -8.59 -12.26
N LEU A 9 3.76 -9.87 -12.08
CA LEU A 9 4.96 -10.28 -11.34
C LEU A 9 6.25 -9.83 -12.05
N ALA A 10 6.29 -9.87 -13.38
CA ALA A 10 7.43 -9.37 -14.13
C ALA A 10 7.62 -7.86 -13.93
N GLU A 11 6.53 -7.09 -13.88
CA GLU A 11 6.57 -5.65 -13.62
C GLU A 11 7.03 -5.33 -12.19
N LEU A 12 6.55 -6.07 -11.19
CA LEU A 12 6.92 -5.85 -9.79
C LEU A 12 8.33 -6.37 -9.43
N LYS A 13 8.96 -7.15 -10.31
CA LYS A 13 10.27 -7.73 -10.05
C LYS A 13 11.34 -6.65 -9.90
N GLY A 14 12.03 -6.66 -8.75
CA GLY A 14 13.14 -5.73 -8.48
C GLY A 14 12.73 -4.47 -7.74
N TYR A 15 11.44 -4.30 -7.43
CA TYR A 15 10.93 -3.18 -6.62
C TYR A 15 10.84 -3.51 -5.12
N GLY A 16 11.40 -4.64 -4.67
CA GLY A 16 11.41 -5.00 -3.25
C GLY A 16 12.49 -4.27 -2.44
N GLY A 17 12.12 -3.16 -1.80
CA GLY A 17 12.80 -2.60 -0.63
C GLY A 17 14.22 -2.04 -0.82
N ASP A 18 14.68 -1.35 0.21
CA ASP A 18 15.94 -0.60 0.40
C ASP A 18 17.27 -1.35 0.15
N HIS A 19 17.23 -2.64 -0.22
CA HIS A 19 18.41 -3.47 -0.47
C HIS A 19 18.57 -3.73 -1.98
N GLN A 20 18.98 -2.69 -2.72
CA GLN A 20 19.18 -2.66 -4.20
C GLN A 20 20.13 -3.74 -4.79
N TRP A 21 20.65 -4.68 -4.00
CA TRP A 21 21.73 -5.60 -4.38
C TRP A 21 21.33 -7.08 -4.47
N LYS A 22 20.04 -7.43 -4.34
CA LYS A 22 19.53 -8.80 -4.61
C LYS A 22 18.29 -8.77 -5.50
N GLY A 23 18.52 -8.64 -6.81
CA GLY A 23 17.53 -8.40 -7.87
C GLY A 23 16.48 -9.48 -8.16
N ASP A 24 15.86 -10.08 -7.14
CA ASP A 24 14.71 -10.98 -7.27
C ASP A 24 13.59 -10.66 -6.26
N TRP A 25 13.59 -9.46 -5.66
CA TRP A 25 12.65 -9.12 -4.59
C TRP A 25 11.43 -8.38 -5.15
N TYR A 26 10.25 -8.79 -4.67
CA TYR A 26 8.96 -8.16 -4.94
C TYR A 26 8.65 -7.15 -3.84
N PRO A 27 7.74 -6.19 -4.07
CA PRO A 27 7.26 -5.30 -3.02
C PRO A 27 6.77 -6.09 -1.81
N VAL A 28 7.00 -5.54 -0.62
CA VAL A 28 6.56 -6.16 0.64
C VAL A 28 5.06 -5.94 0.83
N THR A 29 4.53 -4.89 0.21
CA THR A 29 3.12 -4.50 0.27
C THR A 29 2.54 -4.34 -1.13
N LEU A 30 1.30 -4.79 -1.31
CA LEU A 30 0.49 -4.56 -2.50
C LEU A 30 -0.96 -4.30 -2.06
N ILE A 31 -1.43 -3.07 -2.23
CA ILE A 31 -2.68 -2.57 -1.67
C ILE A 31 -3.55 -2.10 -2.83
N ARG A 32 -4.73 -2.69 -3.01
CA ARG A 32 -5.68 -2.20 -4.01
C ARG A 32 -6.14 -0.78 -3.62
N ASP A 33 -6.20 0.14 -4.56
CA ASP A 33 -6.56 1.56 -4.30
C ASP A 33 -7.83 1.73 -3.47
N SER A 34 -8.87 0.94 -3.76
CA SER A 34 -10.13 0.96 -3.02
C SER A 34 -10.04 0.58 -1.53
N TYR A 35 -8.92 0.01 -1.08
CA TYR A 35 -8.65 -0.40 0.30
C TYR A 35 -7.56 0.44 0.97
N PHE A 36 -7.00 1.43 0.27
CA PHE A 36 -5.83 2.15 0.79
C PHE A 36 -6.20 2.98 2.03
N LYS A 37 -7.42 3.50 2.10
CA LYS A 37 -7.89 4.27 3.26
C LYS A 37 -8.03 3.40 4.51
N GLU A 38 -8.51 2.18 4.35
CA GLU A 38 -8.58 1.17 5.40
C GLU A 38 -7.17 0.79 5.85
N TYR A 39 -6.27 0.53 4.89
CA TYR A 39 -4.87 0.27 5.17
C TYR A 39 -4.20 1.43 5.93
N ALA A 40 -4.49 2.69 5.61
CA ALA A 40 -3.94 3.84 6.32
C ALA A 40 -4.40 3.91 7.79
N GLN A 41 -5.65 3.50 8.07
CA GLN A 41 -6.17 3.42 9.44
C GLN A 41 -5.53 2.27 10.21
N GLU A 42 -5.42 1.09 9.60
CA GLU A 42 -4.76 -0.09 10.18
C GLU A 42 -3.29 0.20 10.47
N LEU A 43 -2.56 0.79 9.51
CA LEU A 43 -1.16 1.16 9.69
C LEU A 43 -0.99 2.15 10.85
N ALA A 44 -1.89 3.14 10.98
CA ALA A 44 -1.83 4.11 12.07
C ALA A 44 -1.99 3.46 13.45
N ASP A 45 -2.85 2.44 13.57
CA ASP A 45 -3.00 1.65 14.80
C ASP A 45 -1.79 0.74 15.04
N ASP A 46 -1.33 0.03 14.01
CA ASP A 46 -0.18 -0.89 14.06
C ASP A 46 1.11 -0.21 14.52
N ILE A 47 1.32 1.05 14.14
CA ILE A 47 2.49 1.84 14.57
C ILE A 47 2.26 2.62 15.87
N GLY A 48 1.06 2.53 16.45
CA GLY A 48 0.68 3.24 17.68
C GLY A 48 0.53 4.76 17.51
N ALA A 49 0.25 5.23 16.29
CA ALA A 49 -0.06 6.64 16.03
C ALA A 49 -1.47 7.02 16.51
N ILE A 50 -2.37 6.03 16.56
CA ILE A 50 -3.69 6.13 17.18
C ILE A 50 -3.93 4.93 18.10
N ASP A 51 -5.02 5.00 18.86
CA ASP A 51 -5.64 3.86 19.55
C ASP A 51 -6.99 3.64 18.87
N SER A 52 -7.14 2.56 18.11
CA SER A 52 -8.35 2.29 17.32
C SER A 52 -9.62 2.07 18.16
N ASP A 53 -9.48 1.75 19.46
CA ASP A 53 -10.63 1.57 20.37
C ASP A 53 -11.25 2.90 20.82
N LEU A 54 -10.58 4.03 20.58
CA LEU A 54 -11.08 5.35 20.97
C LEU A 54 -11.99 5.97 19.89
N THR A 55 -13.10 6.57 20.31
CA THR A 55 -13.96 7.36 19.39
C THR A 55 -13.36 8.74 19.11
N TRP A 56 -12.91 9.44 20.15
CA TRP A 56 -12.14 10.68 20.05
C TRP A 56 -10.68 10.36 20.37
N PRO A 57 -9.69 10.77 19.55
CA PRO A 57 -9.81 11.71 18.43
C PRO A 57 -10.10 11.08 17.05
N ASN A 58 -10.27 9.75 16.94
CA ASN A 58 -10.33 9.05 15.65
C ASN A 58 -11.42 9.58 14.69
N ASN A 59 -12.57 10.02 15.23
CA ASN A 59 -13.66 10.61 14.45
C ASN A 59 -13.43 12.08 14.03
N CYS A 60 -12.33 12.70 14.47
CA CYS A 60 -11.92 14.05 14.06
C CYS A 60 -10.83 14.04 12.98
N ILE A 61 -10.26 12.88 12.65
CA ILE A 61 -9.18 12.75 11.67
C ILE A 61 -9.77 12.79 10.26
N ASP A 62 -9.23 13.65 9.39
CA ASP A 62 -9.50 13.60 7.95
C ASP A 62 -8.71 12.45 7.32
N TRP A 63 -9.29 11.26 7.38
CA TRP A 63 -8.67 10.05 6.83
C TRP A 63 -8.47 10.08 5.32
N ASP A 64 -9.26 10.88 4.58
CA ASP A 64 -9.06 11.04 3.14
C ASP A 64 -7.81 11.87 2.86
N GLN A 65 -7.54 12.90 3.66
CA GLN A 65 -6.27 13.63 3.61
C GLN A 65 -5.09 12.74 4.03
N ALA A 66 -5.19 12.06 5.17
CA ALA A 66 -4.13 11.17 5.64
C ALA A 66 -3.76 10.10 4.61
N THR A 67 -4.77 9.52 3.94
CA THR A 67 -4.59 8.56 2.84
C THR A 67 -3.79 9.16 1.69
N ARG A 68 -4.18 10.35 1.19
CA ARG A 68 -3.48 11.01 0.07
C ARG A 68 -2.02 11.35 0.41
N GLU A 69 -1.76 11.75 1.65
CA GLU A 69 -0.40 12.05 2.11
C GLU A 69 0.45 10.78 2.21
N LEU A 70 -0.11 9.68 2.76
CA LEU A 70 0.57 8.39 2.85
C LEU A 70 0.86 7.77 1.46
N GLN A 71 -0.04 7.93 0.50
CA GLN A 71 0.14 7.44 -0.88
C GLN A 71 1.41 7.99 -1.56
N MET A 72 1.93 9.15 -1.12
CA MET A 72 3.17 9.72 -1.67
C MET A 72 4.40 8.86 -1.42
N ASP A 73 4.37 7.97 -0.43
CA ASP A 73 5.44 7.02 -0.12
C ASP A 73 5.34 5.69 -0.88
N TYR A 74 4.32 5.54 -1.73
CA TYR A 74 4.02 4.32 -2.48
C TYR A 74 4.14 4.56 -4.00
N SER A 75 4.47 3.52 -4.74
CA SER A 75 4.40 3.47 -6.20
C SER A 75 3.14 2.74 -6.66
N THR A 76 2.76 2.86 -7.93
CA THR A 76 1.54 2.23 -8.46
C THR A 76 1.83 1.25 -9.60
N VAL A 77 0.98 0.24 -9.71
CA VAL A 77 0.90 -0.69 -10.84
C VAL A 77 -0.58 -0.89 -11.22
N GLU A 78 -0.86 -1.04 -12.51
CA GLU A 78 -2.20 -1.32 -13.02
C GLU A 78 -2.35 -2.82 -13.31
N PHE A 79 -3.40 -3.43 -12.80
CA PHE A 79 -3.72 -4.83 -13.08
C PHE A 79 -5.22 -5.00 -13.26
N ASP A 80 -5.65 -5.50 -14.43
CA ASP A 80 -7.06 -5.70 -14.77
C ASP A 80 -7.93 -4.42 -14.60
N GLY A 81 -7.36 -3.26 -14.99
CA GLY A 81 -8.02 -1.96 -14.87
C GLY A 81 -8.17 -1.44 -13.44
N ILE A 82 -7.42 -2.02 -12.49
CA ILE A 82 -7.40 -1.65 -11.09
C ILE A 82 -5.99 -1.18 -10.72
N THR A 83 -5.92 -0.01 -10.09
CA THR A 83 -4.68 0.50 -9.49
C THR A 83 -4.37 -0.24 -8.19
N TYR A 84 -3.13 -0.70 -8.08
CA TYR A 84 -2.54 -1.20 -6.85
C TYR A 84 -1.35 -0.34 -6.45
N TRP A 85 -1.21 -0.11 -5.16
CA TRP A 85 -0.12 0.63 -4.53
C TRP A 85 0.87 -0.35 -3.93
N TYR A 86 2.17 -0.11 -4.11
CA TYR A 86 3.21 -0.99 -3.61
C TYR A 86 4.40 -0.22 -3.04
N ARG A 87 5.06 -0.85 -2.07
CA ARG A 87 6.31 -0.42 -1.44
C ARG A 87 7.11 -1.62 -0.96
#